data_AF-A0A259SRD5-F1
#
_entry.id   AF-A0A259SRD5-F1
#
_cell.length_a   1.000
_cell.length_b   1.000
_cell.length_c   1.000
_cell.angle_alpha   90.00
_cell.angle_beta   90.00
_cell.angle_gamma   90.00
#
_symmetry.space_group_name_H-M   'P 1'
#
loop_
_entity.id
_entity.type
_entity.pdbx_description
1 polymer ?
#
loop_
_entity_poly.entity_id
_entity_poly.type
_entity_poly.pdbx_seq_one_letter_code
_entity_poly.pdbx_strand_id
1 'polypeptide(L)'
;MGVRGRRGVTRASVGRAVAIVTVAALLALSAAQGEGAVLAPTWGTSAAAAATVPSGPVSCQDGAMQIVAHEDDDLLFLSPDLLHDVQSGRCVRTVVVTAGDAAQGTAYWQSRERGSQAAYAEMAGVRDAWTTTDAGVPGHPIPLLTLTADPRIS
;
A
#
# COMPACT_ATOMS: atom_id res chain seq x y z
N MET A 1 51.38 24.12 -44.43
CA MET A 1 51.29 22.64 -44.33
C MET A 1 50.86 22.29 -42.92
N GLY A 2 49.84 21.47 -42.62
CA GLY A 2 48.92 20.67 -43.41
C GLY A 2 47.70 20.26 -42.56
N VAL A 3 46.58 20.00 -43.25
CA VAL A 3 45.27 19.59 -42.74
C VAL A 3 45.24 18.09 -42.41
N ARG A 4 44.58 17.71 -41.31
CA ARG A 4 43.98 16.38 -41.01
C ARG A 4 43.30 16.48 -39.63
N GLY A 5 42.09 16.04 -39.32
CA GLY A 5 40.94 15.44 -40.00
C GLY A 5 39.99 15.01 -38.87
N ARG A 6 38.77 15.56 -38.79
CA ARG A 6 37.79 15.27 -37.72
C ARG A 6 37.13 13.90 -37.96
N ARG A 7 37.09 13.05 -36.93
CA ARG A 7 36.21 11.86 -36.86
C ARG A 7 35.26 12.01 -35.67
N GLY A 8 33.96 11.97 -35.96
CA GLY A 8 32.90 12.03 -34.97
C GLY A 8 32.70 10.68 -34.27
N VAL A 9 32.39 10.73 -32.98
CA VAL A 9 31.92 9.58 -32.20
C VAL A 9 30.59 9.97 -31.57
N THR A 10 29.53 9.30 -32.00
CA THR A 10 28.16 9.46 -31.51
C THR A 10 27.98 8.74 -30.18
N ARG A 11 27.34 9.42 -29.22
CA ARG A 11 26.90 8.87 -27.93
C ARG A 11 25.70 7.94 -28.12
N ALA A 12 25.72 6.78 -27.48
CA ALA A 12 24.54 5.93 -27.32
C ALA A 12 24.23 5.76 -25.83
N SER A 13 23.00 6.13 -25.46
CA SER A 13 22.37 6.00 -24.15
C SER A 13 21.89 4.57 -23.90
N VAL A 14 22.26 3.98 -22.76
CA VAL A 14 21.72 2.68 -22.32
C VAL A 14 20.56 2.93 -21.36
N GLY A 15 19.33 2.89 -21.87
CA GLY A 15 18.13 2.75 -21.06
C GLY A 15 17.87 1.27 -20.77
N ARG A 16 17.85 0.89 -19.50
CA ARG A 16 17.33 -0.43 -19.07
C ARG A 16 15.86 -0.26 -18.74
N ALA A 17 15.00 -0.53 -19.72
CA ALA A 17 13.59 -0.78 -19.48
C ALA A 17 13.45 -2.13 -18.77
N VAL A 18 12.82 -2.12 -17.60
CA VAL A 18 12.40 -3.33 -16.87
C VAL A 18 11.27 -3.97 -17.67
N ALA A 19 11.47 -5.23 -18.04
CA ALA A 19 10.57 -6.01 -18.87
C ALA A 19 9.22 -6.23 -18.16
N ILE A 20 8.16 -5.71 -18.79
CA ILE A 20 6.78 -6.13 -18.55
C ILE A 20 6.68 -7.56 -19.05
N VAL A 21 6.45 -8.52 -18.16
CA VAL A 21 6.20 -9.92 -18.52
C VAL A 21 4.80 -10.00 -19.14
N THR A 22 4.73 -9.85 -20.45
CA THR A 22 3.56 -10.23 -21.25
C THR A 22 3.56 -11.75 -21.40
N VAL A 23 2.60 -12.44 -20.78
CA VAL A 23 2.33 -13.85 -21.06
C VAL A 23 1.65 -13.93 -22.42
N ALA A 24 2.46 -14.06 -23.48
CA ALA A 24 1.99 -14.34 -24.82
C ALA A 24 1.69 -15.84 -24.96
N ALA A 25 0.54 -16.13 -25.57
CA ALA A 25 -0.06 -17.44 -25.73
C ALA A 25 0.86 -18.47 -26.43
N LEU A 26 0.99 -19.66 -25.85
CA LEU A 26 1.55 -20.82 -26.54
C LEU A 26 0.47 -21.45 -27.44
N LEU A 27 0.68 -21.40 -28.75
CA LEU A 27 0.10 -22.37 -29.68
C LEU A 27 1.16 -23.46 -29.94
N ALA A 28 0.87 -24.68 -29.51
CA ALA A 28 1.57 -25.88 -29.96
C ALA A 28 0.52 -26.88 -30.47
N LEU A 29 0.71 -27.37 -31.70
CA LEU A 29 -0.15 -28.38 -32.32
C LEU A 29 0.72 -29.55 -32.79
N SER A 30 0.56 -30.72 -32.18
CA SER A 30 0.40 -32.01 -32.90
C SER A 30 0.14 -33.20 -31.95
N ALA A 31 -1.03 -33.79 -32.16
CA ALA A 31 -1.60 -35.10 -31.82
C ALA A 31 -0.74 -36.23 -31.21
N ALA A 32 -1.27 -36.85 -30.13
CA ALA A 32 -1.38 -38.30 -29.95
C ALA A 32 -2.40 -38.61 -28.84
N GLN A 33 -3.19 -39.66 -29.04
CA GLN A 33 -4.35 -40.07 -28.23
C GLN A 33 -3.91 -40.70 -26.90
N GLY A 34 -4.68 -40.43 -25.83
CA GLY A 34 -4.58 -41.10 -24.54
C GLY A 34 -5.66 -40.57 -23.61
N GLU A 35 -6.70 -41.37 -23.37
CA GLU A 35 -7.76 -41.05 -22.42
C GLU A 35 -7.20 -41.03 -20.99
N GLY A 36 -7.10 -39.82 -20.44
CA GLY A 36 -6.88 -39.59 -19.03
C GLY A 36 -7.56 -38.28 -18.69
N ALA A 37 -8.70 -38.34 -18.02
CA ALA A 37 -9.42 -37.17 -17.54
C ALA A 37 -8.52 -36.40 -16.57
N VAL A 38 -7.80 -35.41 -17.08
CA VAL A 38 -7.03 -34.48 -16.25
C VAL A 38 -8.05 -33.59 -15.58
N LEU A 39 -8.32 -33.85 -14.30
CA LEU A 39 -9.08 -32.96 -13.44
C LEU A 39 -8.27 -31.66 -13.32
N ALA A 40 -8.56 -30.69 -14.17
CA ALA A 40 -8.02 -29.35 -14.02
C ALA A 40 -8.51 -28.80 -12.68
N PRO A 41 -7.61 -28.33 -11.78
CA PRO A 41 -8.05 -27.64 -10.58
C PRO A 41 -8.75 -26.36 -11.02
N THR A 42 -10.06 -26.33 -10.87
CA THR A 42 -10.84 -25.09 -10.95
C THR A 42 -10.51 -24.31 -9.69
N TRP A 43 -9.45 -23.51 -9.76
CA TRP A 43 -9.22 -22.45 -8.79
C TRP A 43 -10.43 -21.53 -8.89
N GLY A 44 -11.41 -21.75 -7.99
CA GLY A 44 -12.59 -20.92 -7.91
C GLY A 44 -12.12 -19.49 -7.66
N THR A 45 -12.27 -18.63 -8.65
CA THR A 45 -12.13 -17.19 -8.47
C THR A 45 -13.31 -16.75 -7.61
N SER A 46 -13.17 -16.86 -6.29
CA SER A 46 -14.08 -16.19 -5.37
C SER A 46 -13.88 -14.69 -5.61
N ALA A 47 -14.79 -14.09 -6.37
CA ALA A 47 -14.88 -12.65 -6.45
C ALA A 47 -15.12 -12.16 -5.02
N ALA A 48 -14.10 -11.53 -4.42
CA ALA A 48 -14.26 -10.85 -3.15
C ALA A 48 -15.44 -9.89 -3.32
N ALA A 49 -16.54 -10.15 -2.60
CA ALA A 49 -17.68 -9.26 -2.61
C ALA A 49 -17.16 -7.88 -2.20
N ALA A 50 -17.35 -6.88 -3.07
CA ALA A 50 -17.04 -5.51 -2.74
C ALA A 50 -17.92 -5.12 -1.55
N ALA A 51 -17.34 -5.13 -0.35
CA ALA A 51 -17.98 -4.61 0.84
C ALA A 51 -18.43 -3.18 0.53
N THR A 52 -19.72 -2.91 0.72
CA THR A 52 -20.28 -1.58 0.51
C THR A 52 -19.67 -0.69 1.58
N VAL A 53 -18.70 0.15 1.20
CA VAL A 53 -18.09 1.10 2.13
C VAL A 53 -19.17 2.12 2.50
N PRO A 54 -19.51 2.27 3.79
CA PRO A 54 -20.46 3.29 4.22
C PRO A 54 -19.98 4.66 3.73
N SER A 55 -20.74 5.27 2.84
CA SER A 55 -20.49 6.62 2.33
C SER A 55 -21.35 7.57 3.14
N GLY A 56 -20.86 7.92 4.32
CA GLY A 56 -21.48 8.84 5.25
C GLY A 56 -20.50 9.17 6.39
N PRO A 57 -20.73 10.26 7.14
CA PRO A 57 -19.89 10.57 8.29
C PRO A 57 -19.93 9.41 9.28
N VAL A 58 -18.78 8.78 9.53
CA VAL A 58 -18.63 7.74 10.54
C VAL A 58 -18.77 8.40 11.91
N SER A 59 -19.79 8.01 12.70
CA SER A 59 -19.94 8.50 14.07
C SER A 59 -19.05 7.72 15.04
N CYS A 60 -17.96 8.33 15.50
CA CYS A 60 -16.99 7.69 16.39
C CYS A 60 -17.21 8.03 17.87
N GLN A 61 -18.42 7.83 18.39
CA GLN A 61 -18.78 8.21 19.78
C GLN A 61 -18.03 7.40 20.85
N ASP A 62 -17.52 6.21 20.51
CA ASP A 62 -16.74 5.33 21.40
C ASP A 62 -15.41 4.86 20.75
N GLY A 63 -14.75 5.74 20.01
CA GLY A 63 -13.46 5.43 19.37
C GLY A 63 -12.29 5.30 20.34
N ALA A 64 -11.21 4.65 19.91
CA ALA A 64 -9.91 4.69 20.55
C ALA A 64 -9.01 5.70 19.83
N MET A 65 -8.31 6.54 20.60
CA MET A 65 -7.28 7.44 20.07
C MET A 65 -5.94 7.11 20.72
N GLN A 66 -4.98 6.72 19.89
CA GLN A 66 -3.60 6.44 20.29
C GLN A 66 -2.73 7.65 19.94
N ILE A 67 -1.90 8.11 20.88
CA ILE A 67 -0.94 9.18 20.63
C ILE A 67 0.45 8.59 20.90
N VAL A 68 1.26 8.50 19.85
CA VAL A 68 2.53 7.78 19.89
C VAL A 68 3.66 8.62 19.30
N ALA A 69 4.90 8.36 19.70
CA ALA A 69 6.03 9.18 19.28
C ALA A 69 6.41 8.92 17.81
N HIS A 70 6.44 7.65 17.41
CA HIS A 70 6.85 7.20 16.09
C HIS A 70 5.80 6.26 15.46
N GLU A 71 5.94 6.00 14.15
CA GLU A 71 4.92 5.33 13.33
C GLU A 71 4.61 3.87 13.71
N ASP A 72 5.44 3.23 14.53
CA ASP A 72 5.31 1.83 14.94
C ASP A 72 5.13 1.60 16.45
N ASP A 73 5.13 2.66 17.25
CA ASP A 73 5.01 2.57 18.70
C ASP A 73 3.65 1.98 19.13
N ASP A 74 2.58 2.23 18.37
CA ASP A 74 1.25 1.65 18.61
C ASP A 74 1.24 0.12 18.36
N LEU A 75 1.86 -0.32 17.26
CA LEU A 75 2.03 -1.73 16.93
C LEU A 75 2.85 -2.46 18.00
N LEU A 76 3.93 -1.83 18.48
CA LEU A 76 4.87 -2.45 19.41
C LEU A 76 4.39 -2.45 20.87
N PHE A 77 3.69 -1.40 21.31
CA PHE A 77 3.39 -1.18 22.73
C PHE A 77 1.91 -1.17 23.08
N LEU A 78 1.01 -1.05 22.10
CA LEU A 78 -0.45 -1.02 22.33
C LEU A 78 -1.15 -2.28 21.79
N SER A 79 -0.42 -3.18 21.13
CA SER A 79 -0.91 -4.52 20.81
C SER A 79 -0.94 -5.40 22.08
N PRO A 80 -1.96 -6.28 22.24
CA PRO A 80 -2.98 -6.67 21.26
C PRO A 80 -4.26 -5.82 21.28
N ASP A 81 -4.40 -4.84 22.19
CA ASP A 81 -5.63 -4.04 22.31
C ASP A 81 -5.95 -3.29 21.01
N LEU A 82 -4.92 -2.73 20.36
CA LEU A 82 -5.04 -2.12 19.03
C LEU A 82 -5.68 -3.07 18.00
N LEU A 83 -5.19 -4.31 17.92
CA LEU A 83 -5.71 -5.32 16.99
C LEU A 83 -7.18 -5.64 17.30
N HIS A 84 -7.51 -5.79 18.58
CA HIS A 84 -8.89 -6.06 19.00
C HIS A 84 -9.84 -4.90 18.69
N ASP A 85 -9.41 -3.65 18.86
CA ASP A 85 -10.22 -2.48 18.51
C ASP A 85 -10.51 -2.42 17.00
N VAL A 86 -9.50 -2.66 16.16
CA VAL A 86 -9.69 -2.75 14.70
C VAL A 86 -10.65 -3.88 14.33
N GLN A 87 -10.43 -5.09 14.83
CA GLN A 87 -11.23 -6.27 14.47
C GLN A 87 -12.66 -6.23 15.02
N SER A 88 -12.88 -5.60 16.18
CA SER A 88 -14.21 -5.37 16.73
C SER A 88 -14.96 -4.24 16.02
N GLY A 89 -14.28 -3.52 15.12
CA GLY A 89 -14.87 -2.46 14.33
C GLY A 89 -15.05 -1.14 15.07
N ARG A 90 -14.27 -0.92 16.13
CA ARG A 90 -14.20 0.39 16.81
C ARG A 90 -13.55 1.40 15.88
N CYS A 91 -13.92 2.68 16.00
CA CYS A 91 -13.08 3.73 15.39
C CYS A 91 -11.71 3.74 16.05
N VAL A 92 -10.66 3.78 15.25
CA VAL A 92 -9.28 3.91 15.72
C VAL A 92 -8.65 5.12 15.05
N ARG A 93 -8.11 6.02 15.86
CA ARG A 93 -7.32 7.17 15.41
C ARG A 93 -5.93 7.10 16.00
N THR A 94 -4.90 7.14 15.15
CA THR A 94 -3.51 7.20 15.62
C THR A 94 -2.88 8.54 15.27
N VAL A 95 -2.40 9.24 16.29
CA VAL A 95 -1.66 10.49 16.16
C VAL A 95 -0.18 10.19 16.40
N VAL A 96 0.61 10.24 15.33
CA VAL A 96 2.06 10.15 15.42
C VAL A 96 2.63 11.56 15.56
N VAL A 97 3.35 11.83 16.66
CA VAL A 97 3.75 13.20 17.01
C VAL A 97 5.09 13.65 16.43
N THR A 98 5.90 12.73 15.92
CA THR A 98 7.14 13.06 15.21
C THR A 98 7.21 12.34 13.88
N ALA A 99 8.07 12.80 12.99
CA ALA A 99 8.35 12.06 11.75
C ALA A 99 9.25 10.83 11.98
N GLY A 100 9.72 10.55 13.22
CA GLY A 100 10.64 9.43 13.46
C GLY A 100 11.85 9.40 12.51
N ASP A 101 12.33 10.57 12.09
CA ASP A 101 13.20 10.68 10.92
C ASP A 101 14.62 10.14 11.14
N ALA A 102 15.02 9.94 12.40
CA ALA A 102 16.35 9.48 12.78
C ALA A 102 17.50 10.28 12.11
N ALA A 103 17.29 11.58 11.87
CA ALA A 103 18.17 12.46 11.10
C ALA A 103 18.44 11.97 9.65
N GLN A 104 17.56 11.13 9.12
CA GLN A 104 17.57 10.69 7.73
C GLN A 104 16.66 11.58 6.86
N GLY A 105 16.73 11.37 5.55
CA GLY A 105 15.94 12.14 4.59
C GLY A 105 14.47 11.72 4.55
N THR A 106 13.65 12.52 3.86
CA THR A 106 12.19 12.34 3.72
C THR A 106 11.74 10.94 3.33
N ALA A 107 12.51 10.26 2.47
CA ALA A 107 12.18 8.90 2.03
C ALA A 107 12.15 7.88 3.17
N TYR A 108 12.94 8.10 4.23
CA TYR A 108 13.00 7.20 5.38
C TYR A 108 11.72 7.23 6.20
N TRP A 109 11.33 8.40 6.73
CA TRP A 109 10.12 8.48 7.54
C TRP A 109 8.85 8.19 6.75
N GLN A 110 8.78 8.61 5.47
CA GLN A 110 7.65 8.25 4.63
C GLN A 110 7.55 6.74 4.40
N SER A 111 8.67 6.00 4.43
CA SER A 111 8.62 4.54 4.36
C SER A 111 8.06 3.91 5.64
N ARG A 112 8.29 4.54 6.79
CA ARG A 112 7.74 4.13 8.09
C ARG A 112 6.24 4.42 8.16
N GLU A 113 5.82 5.60 7.68
CA GLU A 113 4.39 5.95 7.56
C GLU A 113 3.63 4.95 6.68
N ARG A 114 4.20 4.58 5.52
CA ARG A 114 3.64 3.53 4.65
C ARG A 114 3.62 2.16 5.34
N GLY A 115 4.61 1.85 6.16
CA GLY A 115 4.63 0.61 6.94
C GLY A 115 3.49 0.54 7.95
N SER A 116 3.21 1.65 8.64
CA SER A 116 2.08 1.77 9.56
C SER A 116 0.74 1.63 8.81
N GLN A 117 0.57 2.36 7.69
CA GLN A 117 -0.58 2.23 6.80
C GLN A 117 -0.85 0.79 6.35
N ALA A 118 0.19 0.06 5.93
CA ALA A 118 0.06 -1.33 5.53
C ALA A 118 -0.36 -2.24 6.70
N ALA A 119 0.16 -2.01 7.91
CA ALA A 119 -0.22 -2.77 9.10
C ALA A 119 -1.70 -2.57 9.47
N TYR A 120 -2.20 -1.33 9.42
CA TYR A 120 -3.62 -1.06 9.67
C TYR A 120 -4.53 -1.67 8.61
N ALA A 121 -4.15 -1.61 7.34
CA ALA A 121 -4.91 -2.24 6.26
C ALA A 121 -4.97 -3.77 6.44
N GLU A 122 -3.85 -4.38 6.86
CA GLU A 122 -3.78 -5.82 7.17
C GLU A 122 -4.66 -6.18 8.37
N MET A 123 -4.59 -5.42 9.48
CA MET A 123 -5.44 -5.65 10.66
C MET A 123 -6.93 -5.59 10.32
N ALA A 124 -7.31 -4.70 9.39
CA ALA A 124 -8.69 -4.54 8.91
C ALA A 124 -9.08 -5.55 7.81
N GLY A 125 -8.13 -6.30 7.25
CA GLY A 125 -8.38 -7.25 6.15
C GLY A 125 -8.85 -6.59 4.85
N VAL A 126 -8.38 -5.36 4.57
CA VAL A 126 -8.77 -4.59 3.38
C VAL A 126 -7.54 -4.16 2.57
N ARG A 127 -7.77 -3.57 1.39
CA ARG A 127 -6.68 -3.04 0.56
C ARG A 127 -5.99 -1.87 1.25
N ASP A 128 -4.66 -1.86 1.19
CA ASP A 128 -3.82 -0.72 1.58
C ASP A 128 -4.02 0.45 0.60
N ALA A 129 -5.01 1.29 0.90
CA ALA A 129 -5.39 2.45 0.10
C ALA A 129 -5.97 3.53 1.01
N TRP A 130 -5.33 4.69 1.04
CA TRP A 130 -5.64 5.77 1.98
C TRP A 130 -6.07 7.04 1.25
N THR A 131 -7.01 7.76 1.84
CA THR A 131 -7.40 9.10 1.41
C THR A 131 -6.74 10.10 2.33
N THR A 132 -6.03 11.08 1.76
CA THR A 132 -5.37 12.15 2.52
C THR A 132 -6.22 13.42 2.49
N THR A 133 -6.43 14.01 3.66
CA THR A 133 -7.08 15.30 3.86
C THR A 133 -6.25 16.13 4.85
N ASP A 134 -6.70 17.34 5.17
CA ASP A 134 -6.16 18.11 6.29
C ASP A 134 -7.06 17.91 7.52
N ALA A 135 -6.46 17.77 8.71
CA ALA A 135 -7.21 17.56 9.95
C ALA A 135 -8.08 18.77 10.37
N GLY A 136 -7.94 19.91 9.69
CA GLY A 136 -8.79 21.08 9.86
C GLY A 136 -8.40 21.96 11.06
N VAL A 137 -7.17 21.83 11.55
CA VAL A 137 -6.68 22.62 12.69
C VAL A 137 -6.21 23.99 12.19
N PRO A 138 -6.86 25.11 12.59
CA PRO A 138 -6.55 26.43 12.05
C PRO A 138 -5.08 26.82 12.27
N GLY A 139 -4.37 27.16 11.19
CA GLY A 139 -2.96 27.55 11.24
C GLY A 139 -1.97 26.38 11.38
N HIS A 140 -2.45 25.13 11.41
CA HIS A 140 -1.63 23.94 11.58
C HIS A 140 -1.97 22.92 10.50
N PRO A 141 -1.25 22.90 9.35
CA PRO A 141 -1.46 21.88 8.33
C PRO A 141 -1.05 20.52 8.89
N ILE A 142 -2.01 19.62 9.04
CA ILE A 142 -1.79 18.29 9.61
C ILE A 142 -2.42 17.27 8.66
N PRO A 143 -1.63 16.42 7.98
CA PRO A 143 -2.17 15.40 7.10
C PRO A 143 -2.99 14.41 7.92
N LEU A 144 -4.22 14.17 7.49
CA LEU A 144 -5.11 13.14 7.99
C LEU A 144 -5.27 12.08 6.92
N LEU A 145 -4.77 10.87 7.19
CA LEU A 145 -4.92 9.73 6.32
C LEU A 145 -6.08 8.89 6.83
N THR A 146 -6.99 8.48 5.96
CA THR A 146 -8.15 7.65 6.33
C THR A 146 -8.19 6.43 5.42
N LEU A 147 -8.31 5.24 6.00
CA LEU A 147 -8.31 3.98 5.24
C LEU A 147 -9.57 3.94 4.37
N THR A 148 -9.38 3.88 3.05
CA THR A 148 -10.47 4.14 2.09
C THR A 148 -11.59 3.11 2.19
N ALA A 149 -11.25 1.84 2.44
CA ALA A 149 -12.21 0.76 2.56
C ALA A 149 -12.82 0.64 3.98
N ASP A 150 -12.20 1.26 4.99
CA ASP A 150 -12.71 1.30 6.36
C ASP A 150 -12.42 2.68 7.01
N PRO A 151 -13.29 3.68 6.76
CA PRO A 151 -13.08 5.04 7.23
C PRO A 151 -13.22 5.22 8.75
N ARG A 152 -13.39 4.13 9.51
CA ARG A 152 -13.25 4.13 10.98
C ARG A 152 -11.79 4.20 11.43
N ILE A 153 -10.84 3.91 10.54
CA ILE A 153 -9.40 3.88 10.81
C ILE A 153 -8.74 5.09 10.16
N SER A 154 -8.02 5.87 10.97
CA SER A 154 -7.41 7.13 10.54
C SER A 154 -6.27 7.62 11.43
#